data_AF-A0A453SZ14-F1
#
_entry.id   AF-A0A453SZ14-F1
#
_cell.length_a   1.000
_cell.length_b   1.000
_cell.length_c   1.000
_cell.angle_alpha   90.00
_cell.angle_beta   90.00
_cell.angle_gamma   90.00
#
_symmetry.space_group_name_H-M   'P 1'
#
loop_
_entity.id
_entity.type
_entity.pdbx_description
1 polymer ?
#
loop_
_entity_poly.entity_id
_entity_poly.type
_entity_poly.pdbx_seq_one_letter_code
_entity_poly.pdbx_strand_id
1 'polypeptide(L)'
;MDFLYFFGNVFDPRHMRISIQGSGIYLNRERGHSIDPIHIDDPLCPANNVGRNCFRIHQCIKAFADAFAVLENELLQFTAECNVPASSFSLLKKIIPSIDSNEL
;
A
#
# COMPACT_ATOMS: atom_id res chain seq x y z
N MET A 1 -8.50 -0.74 -5.14
CA MET A 1 -7.74 -2.01 -5.24
C MET A 1 -6.28 -1.73 -5.58
N ASP A 2 -6.04 -0.91 -6.59
CA ASP A 2 -4.72 -0.69 -7.19
C ASP A 2 -3.62 -0.28 -6.21
N PHE A 3 -3.93 0.57 -5.22
CA PHE A 3 -2.97 0.94 -4.19
C PHE A 3 -2.44 -0.28 -3.41
N LEU A 4 -3.35 -1.11 -2.88
CA LEU A 4 -2.99 -2.29 -2.09
C LEU A 4 -2.30 -3.33 -2.96
N TYR A 5 -2.78 -3.52 -4.19
CA TYR A 5 -2.16 -4.41 -5.16
C TYR A 5 -0.72 -3.97 -5.46
N PHE A 6 -0.53 -2.69 -5.82
CA PHE A 6 0.76 -2.16 -6.21
C PHE A 6 1.75 -2.21 -5.05
N PHE A 7 1.43 -1.62 -3.89
CA PHE A 7 2.36 -1.58 -2.77
C PHE A 7 2.51 -2.90 -2.02
N GLY A 8 1.56 -3.83 -2.17
CA GLY A 8 1.64 -5.17 -1.59
C GLY A 8 2.36 -6.20 -2.47
N ASN A 9 2.20 -6.13 -3.79
CA ASN A 9 2.64 -7.20 -4.71
C ASN A 9 3.61 -6.76 -5.81
N VAL A 10 3.63 -5.48 -6.19
CA VAL A 10 4.42 -4.98 -7.34
C VAL A 10 5.63 -4.16 -6.88
N PHE A 11 5.45 -3.31 -5.87
CA PHE A 11 6.46 -2.38 -5.40
C PHE A 11 7.64 -3.09 -4.74
N ASP A 12 8.85 -2.92 -5.29
CA ASP A 12 10.09 -3.35 -4.65
C ASP A 12 10.84 -2.12 -4.09
N PRO A 13 10.89 -1.94 -2.74
CA PRO A 13 11.52 -0.77 -2.12
C PRO A 13 13.05 -0.71 -2.35
N ARG A 14 13.67 -1.80 -2.79
CA ARG A 14 15.10 -1.86 -3.12
C ARG A 14 15.39 -1.38 -4.54
N HIS A 15 14.41 -1.45 -5.43
CA HIS A 15 14.56 -1.11 -6.84
C HIS A 15 13.77 0.12 -7.26
N MET A 16 12.78 0.54 -6.47
CA MET A 16 11.88 1.64 -6.79
C MET A 16 12.04 2.77 -5.78
N ARG A 17 12.02 4.02 -6.28
CA ARG A 17 11.88 5.23 -5.46
C ARG A 17 10.54 5.91 -5.73
N ILE A 18 10.02 6.58 -4.71
CA ILE A 18 8.77 7.34 -4.78
C ILE A 18 9.12 8.82 -4.89
N SER A 19 8.70 9.47 -5.96
CA SER A 19 8.88 10.90 -6.16
C SER A 19 7.63 11.51 -6.76
N ILE A 20 7.19 12.64 -6.20
CA ILE A 20 6.07 13.42 -6.76
C ILE A 20 6.54 14.54 -7.71
N GLN A 21 7.86 14.71 -7.84
CA GLN A 21 8.41 15.66 -8.81
C GLN A 21 8.21 15.12 -10.24
N GLY A 22 7.97 16.04 -11.19
CA GLY A 22 7.84 15.66 -12.60
C GLY A 22 6.63 14.76 -12.90
N SER A 23 5.49 15.00 -12.22
CA SER A 23 4.17 14.34 -12.37
C SER A 23 3.90 13.06 -11.56
N GLY A 24 4.80 12.65 -10.67
CA GLY A 24 4.55 11.51 -9.79
C GLY A 24 4.91 10.18 -10.43
N ILE A 25 6.22 9.89 -10.49
CA ILE A 25 6.73 8.70 -11.18
C ILE A 25 7.41 7.78 -10.16
N TYR A 26 7.10 6.48 -10.25
CA TYR A 26 7.92 5.42 -9.66
C TYR A 26 9.18 5.26 -10.50
N LEU A 27 10.31 5.70 -9.98
CA LEU A 27 11.57 5.71 -10.71
C LEU A 27 12.42 4.52 -10.27
N ASN A 28 13.24 3.99 -11.19
CA ASN A 28 14.29 3.06 -10.81
C ASN A 28 15.23 3.73 -9.82
N ARG A 29 15.46 3.08 -8.69
CA ARG A 29 16.43 3.49 -7.69
C ARG A 29 17.82 3.33 -8.30
N GLU A 30 18.63 4.37 -8.20
CA GLU A 30 20.00 4.29 -8.68
C GLU A 30 20.80 3.26 -7.87
N ARG A 31 21.64 2.47 -8.57
CA ARG A 31 22.34 1.29 -8.03
C ARG A 31 23.19 1.56 -6.77
N GLY A 32 23.54 2.82 -6.48
CA GLY A 32 24.35 3.21 -5.31
C GLY A 32 23.57 3.58 -4.05
N HIS A 33 22.24 3.73 -4.13
CA HIS A 33 21.46 4.20 -3.00
C HIS A 33 20.80 3.09 -2.18
N SER A 34 21.07 1.80 -2.45
CA SER A 34 20.35 0.62 -1.91
C SER A 34 20.48 0.35 -0.40
N ILE A 35 21.18 1.20 0.35
CA ILE A 35 21.40 1.02 1.80
C ILE A 35 20.13 1.34 2.60
N ASP A 36 19.39 2.37 2.20
CA ASP A 36 18.16 2.75 2.91
C ASP A 36 17.03 1.71 2.69
N PRO A 37 16.12 1.50 3.65
CA PRO A 37 15.06 0.50 3.53
C PRO A 37 14.06 0.83 2.41
N ILE A 38 13.74 2.12 2.22
CA ILE A 38 12.92 2.65 1.13
C ILE A 38 13.42 4.05 0.76
N HIS A 39 13.25 4.44 -0.51
CA HIS A 39 13.61 5.76 -1.00
C HIS A 39 12.36 6.57 -1.38
N ILE A 40 12.14 7.67 -0.68
CA ILE A 40 11.03 8.59 -0.93
C ILE A 40 11.64 9.99 -0.97
N ASP A 41 11.53 10.64 -2.13
CA ASP A 41 12.06 11.98 -2.33
C ASP A 41 11.22 12.99 -1.53
N ASP A 42 11.89 13.86 -0.78
CA ASP A 42 11.25 15.05 -0.22
C ASP A 42 10.87 16.00 -1.37
N PRO A 43 9.59 16.43 -1.48
CA PRO A 43 9.14 17.30 -2.57
C PRO A 43 9.89 18.64 -2.67
N LEU A 44 10.37 19.15 -1.52
CA LEU A 44 11.06 20.43 -1.41
C LEU A 44 12.59 20.26 -1.51
N CYS A 45 13.11 19.08 -1.19
CA CYS A 45 14.55 18.80 -1.16
C CYS A 45 14.85 17.40 -1.73
N PRO A 46 15.00 17.22 -3.06
CA PRO A 46 15.15 15.89 -3.68
C PRO A 46 16.32 15.04 -3.19
N ALA A 47 17.34 15.66 -2.61
CA ALA A 47 18.47 14.95 -2.00
C ALA A 47 18.12 14.31 -0.64
N ASN A 48 17.00 14.71 -0.03
CA ASN A 48 16.53 14.19 1.25
C ASN A 48 15.61 12.98 1.04
N ASN A 49 16.07 11.81 1.46
CA ASN A 49 15.25 10.60 1.52
C ASN A 49 14.46 10.56 2.84
N VAL A 50 13.15 10.85 2.79
CA VAL A 50 12.28 10.79 3.98
C VAL A 50 11.99 9.36 4.45
N GLY A 51 12.21 8.37 3.59
CA GLY A 51 12.02 6.95 3.85
C GLY A 51 13.18 6.27 4.59
N ARG A 52 14.30 6.97 4.82
CA ARG A 52 15.57 6.35 5.28
C ARG A 52 15.49 5.60 6.62
N ASN A 53 14.54 5.94 7.48
CA ASN A 53 14.36 5.32 8.80
C ASN A 53 13.23 4.28 8.83
N CYS A 54 12.59 3.97 7.69
CA CYS A 54 11.48 3.02 7.62
C CYS A 54 11.96 1.57 7.61
N PHE A 55 12.68 1.13 8.64
CA PHE A 55 13.27 -0.22 8.72
C PHE A 55 12.24 -1.36 8.68
N ARG A 56 10.97 -1.04 8.94
CA ARG A 56 9.86 -2.00 8.92
C ARG A 56 9.09 -2.02 7.58
N ILE A 57 9.62 -1.43 6.51
CA ILE A 57 8.92 -1.34 5.22
C ILE A 57 8.37 -2.69 4.71
N HIS A 58 9.10 -3.78 4.88
CA HIS A 58 8.65 -5.12 4.47
C HIS A 58 7.38 -5.57 5.21
N GLN A 59 7.19 -5.14 6.45
CA GLN A 59 5.98 -5.42 7.20
C GLN A 59 4.80 -4.58 6.70
N CYS A 60 5.05 -3.33 6.28
CA CYS A 60 4.04 -2.50 5.63
C CYS A 60 3.61 -3.12 4.29
N ILE A 61 4.56 -3.55 3.46
CA ILE A 61 4.30 -4.25 2.19
C ILE A 61 3.46 -5.50 2.44
N LYS A 62 3.86 -6.34 3.40
CA LYS A 62 3.09 -7.53 3.75
C LYS A 62 1.66 -7.18 4.19
N ALA A 63 1.49 -6.15 5.03
CA ALA A 63 0.17 -5.73 5.47
C ALA A 63 -0.71 -5.26 4.30
N PHE A 64 -0.13 -4.56 3.30
CA PHE A 64 -0.85 -4.19 2.09
C PHE A 64 -1.22 -5.39 1.23
N ALA A 65 -0.34 -6.39 1.10
CA ALA A 65 -0.63 -7.64 0.39
C ALA A 65 -1.74 -8.44 1.07
N ASP A 66 -1.68 -8.59 2.40
CA ASP A 66 -2.71 -9.28 3.18
C ASP A 66 -4.06 -8.55 3.03
N ALA A 67 -4.07 -7.21 3.13
CA ALA A 67 -5.26 -6.39 2.92
C ALA A 67 -5.84 -6.52 1.49
N PHE A 68 -4.97 -6.57 0.47
CA PHE A 68 -5.40 -6.80 -0.91
C PHE A 68 -6.08 -8.17 -1.06
N ALA A 69 -5.50 -9.23 -0.48
CA ALA A 69 -6.08 -10.57 -0.53
C ALA A 69 -7.46 -10.62 0.15
N VAL A 70 -7.64 -9.94 1.29
CA VAL A 70 -8.96 -9.82 1.93
C VAL A 70 -9.95 -9.09 1.02
N LEU A 71 -9.54 -7.96 0.44
CA LEU A 71 -10.37 -7.17 -0.47
C LEU A 71 -10.81 -7.97 -1.71
N GLU A 72 -9.89 -8.69 -2.34
CA GLU A 72 -10.15 -9.49 -3.53
C GLU A 72 -11.14 -10.63 -3.24
N ASN A 73 -10.94 -11.35 -2.13
CA ASN A 73 -11.84 -12.44 -1.71
C ASN A 73 -13.26 -11.94 -1.43
N GLU A 74 -13.40 -10.80 -0.75
CA GLU A 74 -14.72 -10.22 -0.45
C GLU A 74 -15.45 -9.76 -1.71
N LEU A 75 -14.73 -9.19 -2.68
CA LEU A 75 -15.32 -8.78 -3.95
C LEU A 75 -15.77 -9.97 -4.79
N LEU A 76 -15.01 -11.07 -4.79
CA LEU A 76 -15.42 -12.32 -5.45
C LEU A 76 -16.71 -12.86 -4.83
N GLN A 77 -16.81 -12.88 -3.50
CA GLN A 77 -18.03 -13.28 -2.79
C GLN A 77 -19.22 -12.36 -3.14
N PHE A 78 -19.00 -11.04 -3.17
CA PHE A 78 -20.02 -10.07 -3.57
C PHE A 78 -20.56 -10.34 -4.99
N THR A 79 -19.69 -10.65 -5.94
CA THR A 79 -20.12 -10.95 -7.31
C THR A 79 -20.83 -12.29 -7.47
N ALA A 80 -20.60 -13.24 -6.55
CA ALA A 80 -21.24 -14.56 -6.57
C ALA A 80 -22.64 -14.54 -5.91
N GLU A 81 -22.85 -13.69 -4.92
CA GLU A 81 -24.08 -13.60 -4.13
C GLU A 81 -24.96 -12.41 -4.59
N CYS A 82 -25.61 -12.55 -5.76
CA CYS A 82 -26.37 -11.48 -6.43
C CYS A 82 -27.54 -10.85 -5.64
N ASN A 83 -27.83 -11.28 -4.40
CA ASN A 83 -29.03 -10.88 -3.65
C ASN A 83 -28.77 -10.34 -2.23
N VAL A 84 -27.50 -10.19 -1.80
CA VAL A 84 -27.20 -9.66 -0.46
C VAL A 84 -27.12 -8.13 -0.51
N PRO A 85 -27.81 -7.40 0.38
CA PRO A 85 -27.69 -5.95 0.44
C PRO A 85 -26.25 -5.53 0.72
N ALA A 86 -25.76 -4.48 0.05
CA ALA A 86 -24.41 -3.95 0.24
C ALA A 86 -24.10 -3.57 1.71
N SER A 87 -25.14 -3.29 2.52
CA SER A 87 -25.04 -3.02 3.96
C SER A 87 -24.59 -4.21 4.81
N SER A 88 -24.63 -5.44 4.26
CA SER A 88 -24.19 -6.64 4.97
C SER A 88 -22.68 -6.84 4.95
N PHE A 89 -21.94 -6.10 4.11
CA PHE A 89 -20.50 -6.26 3.95
C PHE A 89 -19.74 -5.25 4.80
N SER A 90 -19.10 -5.72 5.86
CA SER A 90 -18.20 -4.95 6.71
C SER A 90 -16.77 -4.92 6.16
N LEU A 91 -16.60 -4.65 4.86
CA LEU A 91 -15.32 -4.73 4.14
C LEU A 91 -14.19 -3.99 4.86
N LEU A 92 -14.43 -2.74 5.27
CA LEU A 92 -13.44 -1.94 6.00
C LEU A 92 -13.07 -2.57 7.34
N LYS A 93 -14.02 -3.21 8.04
CA LYS A 93 -13.73 -3.91 9.30
C LYS A 93 -12.89 -5.17 9.10
N LYS A 94 -13.09 -5.85 7.98
CA LYS A 94 -12.29 -7.04 7.62
C LYS A 94 -10.86 -6.67 7.23
N ILE A 95 -10.68 -5.56 6.52
CA ILE A 95 -9.36 -5.04 6.13
C ILE A 95 -8.65 -4.33 7.31
N ILE A 96 -9.42 -3.63 8.15
CA ILE A 96 -8.95 -2.86 9.31
C ILE A 96 -9.69 -3.37 10.55
N PRO A 97 -9.20 -4.44 11.20
CA PRO A 97 -9.89 -5.06 12.34
C PRO A 97 -10.10 -4.12 13.53
N SER A 98 -9.28 -3.07 13.65
CA SER A 98 -9.35 -2.07 14.72
C SER A 98 -10.38 -0.97 14.47
N ILE A 99 -11.10 -0.99 13.35
CA ILE A 99 -12.14 0.01 13.04
C ILE A 99 -13.42 -0.38 13.80
N ASP A 100 -13.40 -0.15 15.12
CA ASP A 100 -14.60 -0.34 15.93
C ASP A 100 -15.72 0.60 15.44
N SER A 101 -16.93 0.06 15.39
CA SER A 101 -18.10 0.69 14.75
C SER A 101 -18.85 1.67 15.66
N ASN A 102 -18.19 2.18 16.70
CA ASN A 102 -18.83 2.92 17.80
C ASN A 102 -18.32 4.36 17.97
N GLU A 103 -17.60 4.93 17.00
CA GLU A 103 -17.19 6.35 17.02
C GLU A 103 -17.58 7.12 15.74
N LEU A 104 -18.83 6.97 15.28
CA LEU A 104 -19.44 7.87 14.29
C LEU A 104 -20.93 8.06 14.57
#